data_AF-A0A1V3IPV5-F1
#
_entry.id   AF-A0A1V3IPV5-F1
#
_cell.length_a   1.000
_cell.length_b   1.000
_cell.length_c   1.000
_cell.angle_alpha   90.00
_cell.angle_beta   90.00
_cell.angle_gamma   90.00
#
_symmetry.space_group_name_H-M   'P 1'
#
loop_
_entity.id
_entity.type
_entity.pdbx_description
1 polymer ?
#
loop_
_entity_poly.entity_id
_entity_poly.type
_entity_poly.pdbx_seq_one_letter_code
_entity_poly.pdbx_strand_id
1 'polypeptide(L)' 'MKKAIFILTALCTVAGCDRATPQAAIKADINEVCISGVVYLVYSGYSQGGITPKVNADFYPYTCPQQAIPN' A
#
# COMPACT_ATOMS: atom_id res chain seq x y z
N MET A 1 18.72 47.65 15.69
CA MET A 1 19.02 46.21 15.50
C MET A 1 17.76 45.34 15.45
N LYS A 2 16.72 45.71 14.68
CA LYS A 2 15.45 44.96 14.57
C LYS A 2 15.18 44.40 13.16
N LYS A 3 15.99 44.75 12.17
CA LYS A 3 15.79 44.34 10.76
C LYS A 3 16.42 43.00 10.41
N ALA A 4 17.36 42.49 11.23
CA ALA A 4 18.03 41.22 11.00
C ALA A 4 17.17 39.98 11.37
N ILE A 5 16.19 40.15 12.27
CA ILE A 5 15.34 39.05 12.74
C ILE A 5 14.33 38.62 11.66
N PHE A 6 13.89 39.56 10.82
CA PHE A 6 12.91 39.28 9.76
C PHE A 6 13.47 38.45 8.59
N ILE A 7 14.79 38.45 8.38
CA ILE A 7 15.41 37.70 7.29
C ILE A 7 15.56 36.23 7.68
N LEU A 8 15.80 35.94 8.96
CA LEU A 8 16.04 34.58 9.43
C LEU A 8 14.78 33.70 9.40
N THR A 9 13.60 34.28 9.62
CA THR A 9 12.32 33.55 9.59
C THR A 9 11.88 33.16 8.17
N ALA A 10 12.32 33.87 7.14
CA ALA A 10 12.00 33.55 5.74
C ALA A 10 12.82 32.36 5.19
N LEU A 11 14.00 32.09 5.76
CA LEU A 11 14.84 30.95 5.37
C LEU A 11 14.36 29.62 5.97
N CYS A 12 13.71 29.66 7.13
CA CYS A 12 13.19 28.45 7.79
C CYS A 12 11.92 27.89 7.13
N THR A 13 11.18 28.68 6.35
CA THR A 13 9.93 28.23 5.70
C THR A 13 10.14 27.52 4.35
N VAL A 14 11.39 27.41 3.87
CA VAL A 14 11.71 26.80 2.57
C VAL A 14 12.35 25.41 2.70
N ALA A 15 12.63 24.94 3.93
CA ALA A 15 13.23 23.62 4.18
C ALA A 15 12.21 22.46 4.25
N GLY A 16 10.92 22.73 4.08
CA GLY A 16 9.84 21.74 4.04
C GLY A 16 9.57 21.22 2.64
N CYS A 17 10.58 20.73 1.92
CA CYS A 17 10.34 19.85 0.78
C CYS A 17 9.97 18.47 1.34
N ASP A 18 8.74 18.33 1.83
CA ASP A 18 8.08 17.02 1.88
C ASP A 18 7.88 16.61 0.41
N ARG A 19 8.93 16.05 -0.17
CA ARG A 19 8.76 15.17 -1.32
C ARG A 19 7.92 14.04 -0.76
N ALA A 20 6.61 14.12 -0.98
CA ALA A 20 5.76 12.95 -0.98
C ALA A 20 6.49 11.95 -1.85
N THR A 21 7.18 11.00 -1.23
CA THR A 21 7.71 9.85 -1.95
C THR A 21 6.48 9.31 -2.64
N PRO A 22 6.40 9.33 -3.98
CA PRO A 22 5.33 8.60 -4.63
C PRO A 22 5.51 7.20 -4.07
N GLN A 23 4.56 6.76 -3.24
CA GLN A 23 4.46 5.36 -2.86
C GLN A 23 4.60 4.65 -4.19
N ALA A 24 5.70 3.92 -4.36
CA ALA A 24 5.95 3.20 -5.58
C ALA A 24 4.77 2.27 -5.71
N ALA A 25 3.75 2.71 -6.44
CA ALA A 25 2.56 1.95 -6.67
C ALA A 25 3.10 0.73 -7.39
N ILE A 26 3.14 -0.40 -6.67
CA ILE A 26 3.55 -1.64 -7.26
C ILE A 26 2.58 -1.80 -8.43
N LYS A 27 3.07 -1.64 -9.66
CA LYS A 27 2.33 -1.98 -10.89
C LYS A 27 2.26 -3.51 -10.97
N ALA A 28 1.68 -4.12 -9.95
CA ALA A 28 1.25 -5.50 -9.97
C ALA A 28 -0.24 -5.46 -10.27
N ASP A 29 -0.65 -6.25 -11.25
CA ASP A 29 -2.05 -6.56 -11.40
C ASP A 29 -2.42 -7.50 -10.24
N ILE A 30 -3.30 -7.05 -9.35
CA ILE A 30 -3.74 -7.80 -8.17
C ILE A 30 -5.16 -8.29 -8.41
N ASN A 31 -5.33 -9.61 -8.35
CA ASN A 31 -6.64 -10.26 -8.44
C ASN A 31 -6.98 -10.97 -7.13
N GLU A 32 -8.26 -10.96 -6.74
CA GLU A 32 -8.73 -11.73 -5.57
C GLU A 32 -9.24 -13.11 -6.02
N VAL A 33 -8.85 -14.16 -5.30
CA VAL A 33 -9.31 -15.53 -5.54
C VAL A 33 -9.78 -16.19 -4.24
N CYS A 34 -10.80 -17.05 -4.33
CA CYS A 34 -11.29 -17.84 -3.20
C CYS A 34 -10.64 -19.23 -3.25
N ILE A 35 -9.84 -19.58 -2.23
CA ILE A 35 -9.22 -20.91 -2.11
C ILE A 35 -9.54 -21.45 -0.73
N SER A 36 -10.24 -22.58 -0.68
CA SER A 36 -10.60 -23.26 0.57
C SER A 36 -11.28 -22.33 1.59
N GLY A 37 -12.14 -21.43 1.12
CA GLY A 37 -12.93 -20.52 1.96
C GLY A 37 -12.17 -19.28 2.42
N VAL A 38 -10.93 -19.07 1.96
CA VAL A 38 -10.10 -17.90 2.27
C VAL A 38 -9.85 -17.08 1.00
N VAL A 39 -9.91 -15.75 1.13
CA VAL A 39 -9.60 -14.82 0.04
C VAL A 39 -8.10 -14.58 -0.02
N TYR A 40 -7.51 -14.85 -1.19
CA TYR A 40 -6.11 -14.57 -1.48
C TYR A 40 -5.98 -13.46 -2.53
N LEU A 41 -4.93 -12.64 -2.39
CA LEU A 41 -4.47 -11.72 -3.41
C LEU A 41 -3.41 -12.42 -4.25
N VAL A 42 -3.64 -12.49 -5.57
CA VAL A 42 -2.70 -13.04 -6.55
C VAL A 42 -2.06 -11.87 -7.28
N TYR A 43 -0.74 -11.83 -7.29
CA TYR A 43 0.07 -10.81 -7.95
C TYR A 43 0.55 -11.32 -9.31
N SER A 44 0.21 -10.61 -10.37
CA SER A 44 0.80 -10.79 -11.70
C SER A 44 1.63 -9.56 -12.10
N GLY A 45 2.74 -9.78 -12.80
CA GLY A 45 3.60 -8.70 -13.31
C GLY A 45 4.71 -8.20 -12.37
N TYR A 46 4.72 -8.59 -11.10
CA TYR A 46 5.91 -8.46 -10.24
C TYR A 46 6.84 -9.66 -10.47
N SER A 47 8.15 -9.48 -10.34
CA SER A 47 9.24 -10.33 -10.89
C SER A 47 9.19 -11.86 -10.66
N GLN A 48 8.30 -12.39 -9.82
CA GLN A 48 8.07 -13.84 -9.63
C GLN A 48 6.59 -14.23 -9.45
N GLY A 49 5.65 -13.30 -9.66
CA GLY A 49 4.27 -13.46 -9.21
C GLY A 49 4.19 -13.67 -7.70
N GLY A 50 3.04 -14.13 -7.21
CA GLY A 50 2.90 -14.51 -5.80
C GLY A 50 1.44 -14.61 -5.38
N ILE A 51 1.22 -15.22 -4.22
CA ILE A 51 -0.09 -15.29 -3.58
C ILE A 51 0.05 -15.02 -2.08
N THR A 52 -0.83 -14.19 -1.52
CA THR A 52 -0.89 -13.92 -0.07
C THR A 52 -2.34 -13.87 0.41
N PRO A 53 -2.66 -14.28 1.64
CA PRO A 53 -3.99 -14.06 2.19
C PRO A 53 -4.31 -12.56 2.26
N LYS A 54 -5.52 -12.17 1.86
CA LYS A 54 -6.04 -10.84 2.16
C LYS A 54 -6.35 -10.80 3.66
N VAL A 55 -5.75 -9.87 4.39
CA VAL A 55 -5.93 -9.71 5.84
C VAL A 55 -6.67 -8.41 6.17
N ASN A 56 -7.51 -8.43 7.19
CA ASN A 56 -8.21 -7.25 7.69
C ASN A 56 -7.32 -6.46 8.70
N ALA A 57 -7.86 -5.36 9.24
CA ALA A 57 -7.15 -4.52 10.21
C ALA A 57 -6.81 -5.23 11.54
N ASP A 58 -7.52 -6.32 11.85
CA ASP A 58 -7.33 -7.14 13.05
C ASP A 58 -6.41 -8.35 12.80
N PHE A 59 -5.74 -8.41 11.64
CA PHE A 59 -4.83 -9.48 11.23
C PHE A 59 -5.49 -10.86 11.00
N TYR A 60 -6.80 -10.89 10.74
CA TYR A 60 -7.51 -12.11 10.34
C TYR A 60 -7.69 -12.19 8.82
N PRO A 61 -7.63 -13.39 8.21
CA PRO A 61 -7.93 -13.58 6.80
C PRO A 61 -9.39 -13.27 6.47
N TYR A 62 -9.64 -12.67 5.31
CA TYR A 62 -11.00 -12.60 4.76
C TYR A 62 -11.46 -13.98 4.31
N THR A 63 -12.73 -14.29 4.58
CA THR A 63 -13.36 -15.54 4.15
C THR A 63 -14.28 -15.32 2.96
N CYS A 64 -14.43 -16.34 2.14
CA CYS A 64 -15.38 -16.39 1.03
C CYS A 64 -16.26 -17.65 1.16
N PRO A 65 -17.49 -17.64 0.63
CA PRO A 65 -18.28 -18.85 0.51
C PRO A 65 -17.46 -19.85 -0.30
N GLN A 66 -17.23 -21.05 0.25
CA GLN A 66 -16.57 -22.13 -0.49
C GLN A 66 -17.39 -22.36 -1.77
N GLN A 67 -16.85 -21.96 -2.92
CA GLN A 67 -17.41 -22.37 -4.19
C GLN A 67 -17.28 -23.89 -4.20
N ALA A 68 -18.41 -24.60 -4.27
CA ALA A 68 -18.41 -26.04 -4.43
C ALA A 68 -17.62 -26.32 -5.71
N ILE A 69 -16.37 -26.74 -5.58
CA ILE A 69 -15.58 -27.21 -6.72
C ILE A 69 -16.30 -28.50 -7.16
N PRO A 70 -16.91 -28.55 -8.36
CA PRO A 70 -17.41 -29.81 -8.86
C PRO A 70 -16.20 -30.72 -9.03
N ASN A 71 -16.22 -31.85 -8.33
CA ASN A 71 -15.21 -32.89 -8.41
C ASN A 71 -15.07 -33.44 -9.83
#